data_AF-A0A382URH3-F1
#
_entry.id   AF-A0A382URH3-F1
#
_cell.length_a   1.000
_cell.length_b   1.000
_cell.length_c   1.000
_cell.angle_alpha   90.00
_cell.angle_beta   90.00
_cell.angle_gamma   90.00
#
_symmetry.space_group_name_H-M   'P 1'
#
loop_
_entity.id
_entity.type
_entity.pdbx_description
1 polymer ?
#
loop_
_entity_poly.entity_id
_entity_poly.type
_entity_poly.pdbx_seq_one_letter_code
_entity_poly.pdbx_strand_id
1 'polypeptide(L)'
;MTPKGRLEPKEIGKISPEVFKKILNVCPGTIVEGLPKEEVATKTKHNLVWGYYLSLCYSWSTDKKIRFESSTGGLLNGLSIYLLESKKVK
;
A
#
# COMPACT_ATOMS: atom_id res chain seq x y z
N MET A 1 2.96 -21.03 -18.32
CA MET A 1 2.48 -19.63 -18.44
C MET A 1 1.01 -19.69 -18.85
N THR A 2 0.10 -18.94 -18.21
CA THR A 2 -1.32 -18.99 -18.61
C THR A 2 -1.50 -18.40 -20.02
N PRO A 3 -2.64 -18.64 -20.71
CA PRO A 3 -2.93 -17.99 -21.99
C PRO A 3 -2.85 -16.45 -21.95
N LYS A 4 -2.94 -15.86 -20.74
CA LYS A 4 -2.79 -14.42 -20.49
C LYS A 4 -1.33 -13.96 -20.37
N GLY A 5 -0.35 -14.83 -20.59
CA GLY A 5 1.07 -14.50 -20.60
C GLY A 5 1.69 -14.21 -19.23
N ARG A 6 1.03 -14.58 -18.12
CA ARG A 6 1.53 -14.36 -16.76
C ARG A 6 1.44 -15.62 -15.90
N LEU A 7 2.18 -15.63 -14.81
CA LEU A 7 2.02 -16.64 -13.76
C LEU A 7 0.78 -16.27 -12.94
N GLU A 8 -0.08 -17.24 -12.69
CA GLU A 8 -1.23 -17.08 -11.81
C GLU A 8 -1.16 -18.19 -10.75
N PRO A 9 -1.54 -17.91 -9.49
CA PRO A 9 -1.63 -18.94 -8.47
C PRO A 9 -2.60 -20.04 -8.91
N LYS A 10 -2.19 -21.30 -8.77
CA LYS A 10 -3.06 -22.46 -8.99
C LYS A 10 -3.50 -23.01 -7.63
N GLU A 11 -4.80 -23.14 -7.41
CA GLU A 11 -5.32 -23.78 -6.20
C GLU A 11 -4.91 -25.26 -6.21
N ILE A 12 -4.08 -25.65 -5.24
CA ILE A 12 -3.61 -27.04 -5.06
C ILE A 12 -4.45 -27.82 -4.03
N GLY A 13 -5.34 -27.13 -3.32
CA GLY A 13 -6.22 -27.70 -2.31
C GLY A 13 -7.09 -26.62 -1.67
N LYS A 14 -8.25 -27.02 -1.16
CA LYS A 14 -9.18 -26.11 -0.49
C LYS A 14 -8.61 -25.65 0.85
N ILE A 15 -8.68 -24.36 1.11
CA ILE A 15 -8.39 -23.80 2.44
C ILE A 15 -9.57 -24.10 3.35
N SER A 16 -9.31 -24.62 4.55
CA SER A 16 -10.39 -24.87 5.51
C SER A 16 -11.00 -23.54 5.98
N PRO A 17 -12.31 -23.51 6.32
CA PRO A 17 -12.95 -22.28 6.79
C PRO A 17 -12.25 -21.63 7.99
N GLU A 18 -11.66 -22.43 8.87
CA GLU A 18 -10.94 -21.94 10.05
C GLU A 18 -9.63 -21.21 9.67
N VAL A 19 -8.84 -21.79 8.77
CA VAL A 19 -7.60 -21.15 8.27
C VAL A 19 -7.94 -19.91 7.47
N PHE A 20 -8.99 -19.96 6.65
CA PHE A 20 -9.44 -18.80 5.89
C PHE A 20 -9.84 -17.64 6.82
N LYS A 21 -10.55 -17.92 7.91
CA LYS A 21 -10.88 -16.90 8.93
C LYS A 21 -9.63 -16.29 9.57
N LYS A 22 -8.61 -17.10 9.86
CA LYS A 22 -7.32 -16.59 10.38
C LYS A 22 -6.64 -15.65 9.39
N ILE A 23 -6.64 -15.99 8.09
CA ILE A 23 -6.10 -15.13 7.03
C ILE A 23 -6.86 -13.81 6.97
N LEU A 24 -8.19 -13.84 6.97
CA LEU A 24 -9.01 -12.62 6.91
C LEU A 24 -8.78 -11.68 8.10
N ASN A 25 -8.54 -12.22 9.29
CA ASN A 25 -8.27 -11.43 10.50
C ASN A 25 -6.92 -10.69 10.46
N VAL A 26 -5.97 -11.10 9.62
CA VAL A 26 -4.63 -10.48 9.54
C VAL A 26 -4.35 -9.81 8.19
N CYS A 27 -5.17 -10.07 7.18
CA CYS A 27 -4.98 -9.53 5.84
C CYS A 27 -5.24 -8.02 5.87
N PRO A 28 -4.24 -7.16 5.59
CA PRO A 28 -4.49 -5.72 5.53
C PRO A 28 -5.47 -5.34 4.40
N GLY A 29 -5.66 -6.23 3.42
CA GLY A 29 -6.63 -6.04 2.34
C GLY A 29 -8.10 -6.28 2.73
N THR A 30 -8.40 -6.79 3.93
CA THR A 30 -9.78 -6.93 4.43
C THR A 30 -10.23 -5.73 5.24
N ILE A 31 -9.28 -4.92 5.72
CA ILE A 31 -9.54 -3.70 6.47
C ILE A 31 -9.65 -2.57 5.45
N VAL A 32 -10.89 -2.25 5.06
CA VAL A 32 -11.22 -1.12 4.17
C VAL A 32 -11.70 0.06 5.01
N GLU A 33 -10.99 0.33 6.10
CA GLU A 33 -11.34 1.36 7.05
C GLU A 33 -10.19 2.37 7.15
N GLY A 34 -10.54 3.65 6.99
CA GLY A 34 -9.62 4.74 7.28
C GLY A 34 -9.53 5.00 8.78
N LEU A 35 -8.88 6.11 9.16
CA LEU A 35 -8.90 6.57 10.55
C LEU A 35 -10.35 6.74 11.07
N PRO A 36 -10.61 6.47 12.37
CA PRO A 36 -11.87 6.83 13.01
C PRO A 36 -12.21 8.29 12.74
N LYS A 37 -13.50 8.63 12.58
CA LYS A 37 -13.93 9.98 12.20
C LYS A 37 -13.43 11.04 13.19
N GLU A 38 -13.32 10.66 14.45
CA GLU A 38 -12.86 11.47 15.56
C GLU A 38 -11.36 11.79 15.48
N GLU A 39 -10.59 10.94 14.79
CA GLU A 39 -9.15 11.09 14.57
C GLU A 39 -8.81 11.78 13.24
N VAL A 40 -9.81 12.04 12.39
CA VAL A 40 -9.63 12.78 11.14
C VAL A 40 -9.37 14.25 11.45
N ALA A 41 -8.17 14.73 11.11
CA ALA A 41 -7.81 16.13 11.34
C ALA A 41 -8.79 17.09 10.64
N THR A 42 -9.13 18.22 11.28
CA THR A 42 -10.12 19.19 10.76
C THR A 42 -9.78 19.74 9.37
N LYS A 43 -8.50 19.79 9.01
CA LYS A 43 -8.01 20.25 7.70
C LYS A 43 -8.10 19.20 6.58
N THR A 44 -8.57 17.99 6.88
CA THR A 44 -8.65 16.88 5.94
C THR A 44 -9.80 17.09 4.97
N LYS A 45 -9.55 16.81 3.69
CA LYS A 45 -10.56 16.82 2.62
C LYS A 45 -11.08 15.41 2.41
N HIS A 46 -12.33 15.28 1.99
CA HIS A 46 -12.92 14.00 1.60
C HIS A 46 -13.21 13.98 0.10
N ASN A 47 -12.91 12.86 -0.54
CA ASN A 47 -13.29 12.57 -1.92
C ASN A 47 -13.87 11.16 -2.02
N LEU A 48 -14.87 10.98 -2.90
CA LEU A 48 -15.56 9.71 -3.07
C LEU A 48 -14.63 8.56 -3.50
N VAL A 49 -13.62 8.84 -4.32
CA VAL A 49 -12.68 7.84 -4.85
C VAL A 49 -11.46 7.68 -3.94
N TRP A 50 -10.92 8.80 -3.43
CA TRP A 50 -9.66 8.82 -2.70
C TRP A 50 -9.81 8.74 -1.17
N GLY A 51 -11.04 8.80 -0.65
CA GLY A 51 -11.30 8.87 0.79
C GLY A 51 -10.83 10.19 1.41
N TYR A 52 -10.40 10.11 2.67
CA TYR A 52 -9.88 11.25 3.42
C TYR A 52 -8.40 11.52 3.10
N TYR A 53 -8.04 12.76 2.76
CA TYR A 53 -6.67 13.15 2.45
C TYR A 53 -6.34 14.58 2.91
N LEU A 54 -5.08 14.81 3.28
CA LEU A 54 -4.57 16.15 3.60
C LEU A 54 -4.14 16.91 2.34
N SER A 55 -3.41 16.23 1.46
CA SER A 55 -2.92 16.77 0.19
C SER A 55 -2.74 15.63 -0.83
N LEU A 56 -2.83 15.99 -2.11
CA LEU A 56 -2.51 15.12 -3.23
C LEU A 56 -1.47 15.84 -4.09
N CYS A 57 -0.33 15.20 -4.31
CA CYS A 57 0.81 15.78 -5.00
C CYS A 57 1.37 14.79 -6.01
N TYR A 58 1.81 15.28 -7.17
CA TYR A 58 2.72 14.52 -8.02
C TYR A 58 4.14 14.60 -7.43
N SER A 59 4.75 13.45 -7.20
CA SER A 59 6.09 13.37 -6.62
C SER A 59 6.84 12.15 -7.14
N TRP A 60 8.16 12.18 -6.99
CA TRP A 60 9.11 11.14 -7.39
C TRP A 60 10.43 11.34 -6.64
N SER A 61 11.30 10.33 -6.65
CA SER A 61 12.63 10.43 -6.03
C SER A 61 13.51 11.46 -6.75
N THR A 62 14.24 12.27 -5.99
CA THR A 62 15.27 13.18 -6.53
C THR A 62 16.57 12.43 -6.87
N ASP A 63 16.78 11.23 -6.32
CA ASP A 63 17.84 10.33 -6.74
C ASP A 63 17.50 9.76 -8.14
N LYS A 64 18.38 10.02 -9.11
CA LYS A 64 18.15 9.64 -10.52
C LYS A 64 18.03 8.12 -10.70
N LYS A 65 18.87 7.35 -10.01
CA LYS A 65 18.87 5.89 -10.14
C LYS A 65 17.55 5.33 -9.61
N ILE A 66 17.17 5.74 -8.40
CA ILE A 66 15.91 5.32 -7.78
C ILE A 66 14.72 5.75 -8.64
N ARG A 67 14.71 6.99 -9.15
CA ARG A 67 13.61 7.50 -9.96
C ARG A 67 13.36 6.70 -11.24
N PHE A 68 14.42 6.37 -11.98
CA PHE A 68 14.30 5.78 -13.32
C PHE A 68 14.33 4.25 -13.34
N GLU A 69 14.88 3.60 -12.30
CA GLU A 69 14.96 2.14 -12.21
C GLU A 69 13.87 1.52 -11.31
N SER A 70 13.17 2.32 -10.49
CA SER A 70 12.09 1.83 -9.60
C SER A 70 10.69 2.07 -10.19
N SER A 71 9.73 1.28 -9.72
CA SER A 71 8.30 1.50 -10.03
C SER A 71 7.83 2.88 -9.53
N THR A 72 6.88 3.47 -10.28
CA THR A 72 6.16 4.69 -9.87
C THR A 72 7.08 5.86 -9.46
N GLY A 73 8.17 6.07 -10.20
CA GLY A 73 9.14 7.15 -9.95
C GLY A 73 9.94 6.99 -8.65
N GLY A 74 9.92 5.80 -8.04
CA GLY A 74 10.70 5.48 -6.85
C GLY A 74 10.27 6.19 -5.58
N LEU A 75 9.03 6.70 -5.52
CA LEU A 75 8.52 7.46 -4.36
C LEU A 75 8.64 6.67 -3.05
N LEU A 76 8.14 5.43 -3.02
CA LEU A 76 8.17 4.61 -1.82
C LEU A 76 9.60 4.23 -1.42
N ASN A 77 10.45 3.89 -2.39
CA ASN A 77 11.86 3.57 -2.12
C ASN A 77 12.59 4.77 -1.49
N GLY A 78 12.45 5.96 -2.07
CA GLY A 78 13.06 7.18 -1.53
C GLY A 78 12.55 7.50 -0.13
N LEU A 79 11.24 7.36 0.12
CA LEU A 79 10.66 7.58 1.44
C LEU A 79 11.16 6.55 2.48
N SER A 80 11.20 5.27 2.12
CA SER A 80 11.68 4.20 3.01
C SER A 80 13.14 4.41 3.39
N ILE A 81 14.01 4.73 2.44
CA ILE A 81 15.43 5.02 2.69
C ILE A 81 15.55 6.20 3.66
N TYR A 82 14.85 7.32 3.39
CA TYR A 82 14.86 8.48 4.28
C TYR A 82 14.43 8.12 5.70
N LEU A 83 13.35 7.35 5.87
CA LEU A 83 12.84 6.97 7.18
C LEU A 83 13.83 6.11 7.98
N LEU A 84 14.51 5.17 7.31
CA LEU A 84 15.54 4.32 7.90
C LEU A 84 16.80 5.13 8.27
N GLU A 85 17.34 5.91 7.34
CA GLU A 85 18.54 6.72 7.55
C GLU A 85 18.33 7.80 8.62
N SER A 86 17.15 8.42 8.65
CA SER A 86 16.76 9.41 9.66
C SER A 86 16.29 8.79 10.99
N LYS A 87 16.29 7.44 11.10
CA LYS A 87 15.88 6.69 12.30
C LYS A 87 14.46 7.04 12.80
N LYS A 88 13.57 7.43 11.89
CA LYS A 88 12.15 7.68 12.17
C LYS A 88 11.35 6.39 12.29
N VAL A 89 11.89 5.30 11.74
CA VAL A 89 11.37 3.93 11.87
C VAL A 89 12.54 3.00 12.28
N LYS A 90 12.22 1.84 12.85
CA LYS A 90 13.19 0.83 13.28
C LYS A 90 13.07 -0.43 12.45
#